data_AF-A0A0C3EVX0-F1
#
_entry.id   AF-A0A0C3EVX0-F1
#
_cell.length_a   1.000
_cell.length_b   1.000
_cell.length_c   1.000
_cell.angle_alpha   90.00
_cell.angle_beta   90.00
_cell.angle_gamma   90.00
#
_symmetry.space_group_name_H-M   'P 1'
#
loop_
_entity.id
_entity.type
_entity.pdbx_description
1 polymer ?
#
loop_
_entity_poly.entity_id
_entity_poly.type
_entity_poly.pdbx_seq_one_letter_code
_entity_poly.pdbx_strand_id
1 'polypeptide(L)'
;PPMDKASEFGATWKAWWKTLQPEWRIPDDDPHQWPLVRDLPLNEQWQKLVKGGSNGFVLVLLSLTWWMMREKDESRKTVELSSAFADVQWVLEQI
;
A
#
# COMPACT_ATOMS: atom_id res chain seq x y z
N PRO A 1 16.82 9.37 -4.53
CA PRO A 1 17.40 8.80 -5.77
C PRO A 1 16.36 8.78 -6.90
N PRO A 2 16.72 9.08 -8.17
CA PRO A 2 15.81 8.92 -9.29
C PRO A 2 15.50 7.42 -9.44
N MET A 3 14.25 7.02 -9.25
CA MET A 3 13.81 5.67 -9.60
C MET A 3 13.53 5.65 -11.11
N ASP A 4 14.54 5.28 -11.90
CA ASP A 4 14.47 5.25 -13.36
C ASP A 4 13.59 4.11 -13.90
N LYS A 5 13.09 3.21 -13.03
CA LYS A 5 12.15 2.15 -13.41
C LYS A 5 10.89 2.21 -12.55
N ALA A 6 9.74 2.42 -13.18
CA ALA A 6 8.44 2.42 -12.51
C ALA A 6 8.14 1.09 -11.77
N SER A 7 8.74 -0.03 -12.20
CA SER A 7 8.69 -1.30 -11.47
C SER A 7 9.39 -1.24 -10.10
N GLU A 8 10.52 -0.55 -10.00
CA GLU A 8 11.24 -0.33 -8.74
C GLU A 8 10.42 0.58 -7.83
N PHE A 9 9.71 1.57 -8.39
CA PHE A 9 8.77 2.39 -7.65
C PHE A 9 7.64 1.55 -7.04
N GLY A 10 7.01 0.67 -7.82
CA GLY A 10 5.92 -0.18 -7.34
C GLY A 10 6.33 -1.12 -6.20
N ALA A 11 7.49 -1.78 -6.35
CA ALA A 11 8.04 -2.62 -5.30
C ALA A 11 8.36 -1.81 -4.03
N THR A 12 8.99 -0.64 -4.18
CA THR A 12 9.31 0.27 -3.07
C THR A 12 8.06 0.80 -2.38
N TRP A 13 7.03 1.13 -3.16
CA TRP A 13 5.76 1.62 -2.65
C TRP A 13 5.05 0.56 -1.82
N LYS A 14 4.97 -0.70 -2.31
CA LYS A 14 4.38 -1.81 -1.57
C LYS A 14 5.15 -2.10 -0.27
N ALA A 15 6.48 -2.05 -0.31
CA ALA A 15 7.31 -2.20 0.88
C ALA A 15 7.05 -1.08 1.90
N TRP A 16 6.98 0.17 1.45
CA TRP A 16 6.63 1.30 2.30
C TRP A 16 5.22 1.19 2.88
N TRP A 17 4.22 0.86 2.07
CA TRP A 17 2.84 0.68 2.51
C TRP A 17 2.72 -0.36 3.62
N LYS A 18 3.43 -1.50 3.49
CA LYS A 18 3.54 -2.53 4.53
C LYS A 18 4.03 -1.96 5.88
N THR A 19 5.02 -1.07 5.88
CA THR A 19 5.53 -0.48 7.13
C THR A 19 4.49 0.33 7.90
N LEU A 20 3.44 0.80 7.22
CA LEU A 20 2.35 1.55 7.83
C LEU A 20 1.22 0.64 8.35
N GLN A 21 1.18 -0.62 7.91
CA GLN A 21 0.13 -1.55 8.28
C GLN A 21 0.34 -2.13 9.69
N PRO A 22 -0.75 -2.55 10.35
CA PRO A 22 -0.66 -3.41 11.52
C PRO A 22 0.06 -4.73 11.21
N GLU A 23 0.70 -5.32 12.21
CA GLU A 23 1.52 -6.54 12.06
C GLU A 23 0.68 -7.74 11.60
N TRP A 24 -0.57 -7.88 12.05
CA TRP A 24 -1.45 -8.97 11.65
C TRP A 24 -1.77 -8.99 10.14
N ARG A 25 -1.53 -7.88 9.40
CA ARG A 25 -1.69 -7.83 7.94
C ARG A 25 -0.56 -8.49 7.18
N ILE A 26 0.57 -8.74 7.84
CA ILE A 26 1.84 -9.19 7.25
C ILE A 26 2.26 -10.50 7.94
N PRO A 27 2.02 -11.66 7.31
CA PRO A 27 2.40 -12.93 7.91
C PRO A 27 3.91 -13.07 8.05
N ASP A 28 4.34 -13.63 9.19
CA ASP A 28 5.76 -13.83 9.51
C ASP A 28 6.45 -14.82 8.55
N ASP A 29 5.69 -15.73 7.95
CA ASP A 29 6.17 -16.75 7.01
C ASP A 29 6.30 -16.24 5.57
N ASP A 30 5.64 -15.13 5.21
CA ASP A 30 5.79 -14.47 3.91
C ASP A 30 5.81 -12.92 4.03
N PRO A 31 6.98 -12.31 4.31
CA PRO A 31 7.12 -10.86 4.35
C PRO A 31 6.91 -10.20 2.97
N HIS A 32 6.96 -10.97 1.88
CA HIS A 32 6.72 -10.50 0.53
C HIS A 32 5.25 -10.59 0.11
N GLN A 33 4.39 -11.17 0.95
CA GLN A 33 2.98 -11.37 0.66
C GLN A 33 2.30 -10.13 0.11
N TRP A 34 1.59 -10.31 -1.00
CA TRP A 34 0.74 -9.32 -1.64
C TRP A 34 -0.36 -10.03 -2.42
N PRO A 35 -1.65 -9.66 -2.27
CA PRO A 35 -2.19 -8.61 -1.39
C PRO A 35 -2.06 -8.96 0.10
N LEU A 36 -2.19 -7.94 0.95
CA LEU A 36 -2.07 -8.09 2.40
C LEU A 36 -3.30 -8.78 3.00
N VAL A 37 -3.14 -9.37 4.18
CA VAL A 37 -4.24 -10.03 4.90
C VAL A 37 -5.32 -8.99 5.24
N ARG A 38 -6.58 -9.42 5.14
CA ARG A 38 -7.80 -8.62 5.37
C ARG A 38 -8.71 -9.23 6.44
N ASP A 39 -8.22 -10.24 7.15
CA ASP A 39 -8.95 -10.90 8.24
C ASP A 39 -8.81 -10.09 9.53
N LEU A 40 -9.84 -9.30 9.82
CA LEU A 40 -9.86 -8.27 10.85
C LEU A 40 -9.98 -8.89 12.25
N PRO A 41 -8.98 -8.80 13.16
CA PRO A 41 -9.13 -9.28 14.53
C PRO A 41 -10.10 -8.39 15.33
N LEU A 42 -10.84 -9.00 16.27
CA LEU A 42 -11.90 -8.35 17.06
C LEU A 42 -11.46 -7.15 17.94
N ASN A 43 -10.16 -6.82 18.01
CA ASN A 43 -9.56 -5.76 18.86
C ASN A 43 -8.38 -5.06 18.15
N GLU A 44 -8.65 -4.53 16.97
CA GLU A 44 -7.62 -4.07 16.06
C GLU A 44 -7.02 -2.70 16.43
N GLN A 45 -5.71 -2.53 16.17
CA GLN A 45 -5.00 -1.28 16.44
C GLN A 45 -4.34 -0.73 15.17
N TRP A 46 -5.01 0.22 14.51
CA TRP A 46 -4.49 0.98 13.37
C TRP A 46 -3.49 2.08 13.77
N GLN A 47 -2.94 2.03 14.98
CA GLN A 47 -2.11 3.09 15.57
C GLN A 47 -0.88 3.44 14.72
N LYS A 48 -0.29 2.49 13.99
CA LYS A 48 0.84 2.76 13.08
C LYS A 48 0.42 3.59 11.87
N LEU A 49 -0.76 3.31 11.30
CA LEU A 49 -1.28 3.98 10.11
C LEU A 49 -1.84 5.37 10.44
N VAL A 50 -2.47 5.53 11.59
CA VAL A 50 -3.15 6.77 12.02
C VAL A 50 -2.18 7.84 12.57
N LYS A 51 -0.86 7.57 12.62
CA LYS A 51 0.15 8.55 13.08
C LYS A 51 0.16 9.86 12.28
N GLY A 52 -0.33 9.84 11.03
CA GLY A 52 -0.45 11.02 10.18
C GLY A 52 -1.66 11.93 10.46
N GLY A 53 -2.52 11.56 11.41
CA GLY A 53 -3.77 12.28 11.68
C GLY A 53 -4.72 12.30 10.48
N SER A 54 -5.61 13.29 10.41
CA SER A 54 -6.63 13.43 9.36
C SER A 54 -6.08 13.56 7.93
N ASN A 55 -4.79 13.86 7.76
CA ASN A 55 -4.15 14.03 6.45
C ASN A 55 -3.20 12.88 6.06
N GLY A 56 -3.06 11.84 6.89
CA GLY A 56 -2.10 10.75 6.65
C GLY A 56 -2.27 10.05 5.30
N PHE A 57 -3.51 9.91 4.84
CA PHE A 57 -3.84 9.27 3.56
C PHE A 57 -3.59 10.13 2.32
N VAL A 58 -3.47 11.46 2.47
CA VAL A 58 -3.20 12.34 1.33
C VAL A 58 -1.86 11.97 0.69
N LEU A 59 -0.84 11.62 1.49
CA LEU A 59 0.45 11.18 1.00
C LEU A 59 0.38 9.80 0.31
N VAL A 60 -0.48 8.91 0.80
CA VAL A 60 -0.72 7.59 0.20
C VAL A 60 -1.35 7.74 -1.19
N LEU A 61 -2.40 8.55 -1.30
CA LEU A 61 -3.09 8.81 -2.58
C LEU A 61 -2.20 9.56 -3.57
N LEU A 62 -1.42 10.54 -3.10
CA LEU A 62 -0.48 11.29 -3.94
C LEU A 62 0.61 10.38 -4.53
N SER A 63 1.18 9.50 -3.70
CA SER A 63 2.22 8.56 -4.16
C SER A 63 1.68 7.51 -5.15
N LEU A 64 0.44 7.03 -4.97
CA LEU A 64 -0.25 6.18 -5.97
C LEU A 64 -0.47 6.93 -7.29
N THR A 65 -0.86 8.20 -7.23
CA THR A 65 -1.04 9.04 -8.42
C THR A 65 0.27 9.20 -9.18
N TRP A 66 1.38 9.45 -8.47
CA TRP A 66 2.71 9.52 -9.08
C TRP A 66 3.13 8.19 -9.72
N TRP A 67 2.86 7.06 -9.07
CA TRP A 67 3.10 5.74 -9.67
C TRP A 67 2.30 5.58 -10.97
N MET A 68 1.01 5.90 -10.95
CA MET A 68 0.13 5.82 -12.12
C MET A 68 0.59 6.70 -13.29
N MET A 69 1.10 7.90 -13.00
CA MET A 69 1.61 8.81 -14.03
C MET A 69 2.94 8.34 -14.64
N ARG A 70 3.76 7.61 -13.88
CA ARG A 70 5.10 7.17 -14.29
C ARG A 70 5.11 5.78 -14.93
N GLU A 71 4.15 4.91 -14.59
CA GLU A 71 4.08 3.57 -15.16
C GLU A 71 3.59 3.63 -16.61
N LYS A 72 4.46 3.16 -17.51
CA LYS A 72 4.25 3.12 -18.96
C LYS A 72 3.81 1.73 -19.43
N ASP A 73 4.01 0.71 -18.60
CA ASP A 73 3.57 -0.65 -18.87
C ASP A 73 2.10 -0.81 -18.47
N GLU A 74 1.22 -0.92 -19.47
CA GLU A 74 -0.23 -1.05 -19.24
C GLU A 74 -0.59 -2.29 -18.42
N SER A 75 0.12 -3.41 -18.61
CA SER A 75 -0.17 -4.65 -17.87
C SER A 75 0.10 -4.49 -16.38
N ARG A 76 1.24 -3.88 -16.02
CA ARG A 76 1.57 -3.55 -14.63
C ARG A 76 0.66 -2.49 -14.05
N LYS A 77 0.27 -1.51 -14.87
CA LYS A 77 -0.71 -0.48 -14.48
C LYS A 77 -2.06 -1.09 -14.11
N THR A 78 -2.51 -2.12 -14.83
CA THR A 78 -3.77 -2.80 -14.56
C THR A 78 -3.68 -3.79 -13.41
N VAL A 79 -2.56 -4.48 -13.21
CA VAL A 79 -2.47 -5.53 -12.18
C VAL A 79 -1.98 -4.96 -10.84
N GLU A 80 -0.80 -4.36 -10.82
CA GLU A 80 -0.12 -3.93 -9.59
C GLU A 80 -0.80 -2.69 -8.98
N LEU A 81 -1.09 -1.71 -9.82
CA LEU A 81 -1.70 -0.44 -9.42
C LEU A 81 -3.15 -0.65 -8.95
N SER A 82 -3.95 -1.44 -9.67
CA SER A 82 -5.31 -1.78 -9.22
C SER A 82 -5.33 -2.56 -7.91
N SER A 83 -4.38 -3.49 -7.72
CA SER A 83 -4.25 -4.21 -6.45
C SER A 83 -3.88 -3.27 -5.29
N ALA A 84 -2.97 -2.31 -5.52
CA ALA A 84 -2.61 -1.29 -4.54
C ALA A 84 -3.77 -0.34 -4.20
N PHE A 85 -4.52 0.12 -5.20
CA PHE A 85 -5.74 0.92 -4.98
C PHE A 85 -6.78 0.14 -4.17
N ALA A 86 -7.01 -1.14 -4.51
CA ALA A 86 -7.96 -1.98 -3.80
C ALA A 86 -7.55 -2.23 -2.35
N ASP A 87 -6.25 -2.27 -2.04
CA ASP A 87 -5.78 -2.39 -0.65
C ASP A 87 -5.98 -1.09 0.13
N VAL A 88 -5.63 0.06 -0.45
CA VAL A 88 -5.84 1.37 0.18
C VAL A 88 -7.33 1.65 0.40
N GLN A 89 -8.18 1.32 -0.56
CA GLN A 89 -9.63 1.45 -0.40
C GLN A 89 -10.13 0.59 0.77
N TRP A 90 -9.75 -0.69 0.81
CA TRP A 90 -10.17 -1.58 1.88
C TRP A 90 -9.75 -1.06 3.26
N VAL A 91 -8.53 -0.53 3.38
CA VAL A 91 -8.04 0.09 4.62
C VAL A 91 -8.82 1.34 5.00
N LEU A 92 -9.17 2.20 4.03
CA LEU A 92 -10.01 3.37 4.28
C LEU A 92 -11.42 3.00 4.78
N GLU A 93 -11.92 1.82 4.41
CA GLU A 93 -13.21 1.30 4.89
C GLU A 93 -13.14 0.76 6.34
N GLN A 94 -11.94 0.47 6.87
CA GLN A 94 -11.76 -0.05 8.23
C GLN A 94 -11.50 1.02 9.30
N ILE A 95 -11.28 2.28 8.90
CA ILE A 95 -10.93 3.41 9.79
C ILE A 95 -12.13 4.34 9.95
#